data_AF-A0A1F3XZJ5-F1
#
_entry.id   AF-A0A1F3XZJ5-F1
#
_cell.length_a   1.000
_cell.length_b   1.000
_cell.length_c   1.000
_cell.angle_alpha   90.00
_cell.angle_beta   90.00
_cell.angle_gamma   90.00
#
_symmetry.space_group_name_H-M   'P 1'
#
loop_
_entity.id
_entity.type
_entity.pdbx_description
1 polymer ?
#
loop_
_entity_poly.entity_id
_entity_poly.type
_entity_poly.pdbx_seq_one_letter_code
_entity_poly.pdbx_strand_id
1 'polypeptide(L)'
;MDTESLKIHSRLESAQQIRAARVPGVRTALVVLSSRYMANDLGSLRQSISAAYPETAVFFFSTSGAPLGVSPPQRVDLVIDFTGPGQRQSFLLPVRLRRMARFAAGRAAGFFRRKFYDRIFDEKTAQGVPSELLELEAYVQTRVLAIAGIPVAQSGDPTT
;
A
#
# COMPACT_ATOMS: atom_id res chain seq x y z
N MET A 1 12.20 27.94 16.33
CA MET A 1 12.18 26.97 15.22
C MET A 1 10.85 27.13 14.54
N ASP A 2 10.88 27.54 13.28
CA ASP A 2 9.70 28.02 12.58
C ASP A 2 8.92 26.82 12.01
N THR A 3 7.59 26.92 11.95
CA THR A 3 6.69 25.83 11.55
C THR A 3 7.05 25.25 10.18
N GLU A 4 7.55 26.08 9.26
CA GLU A 4 8.00 25.63 7.93
C GLU A 4 9.26 24.76 7.99
N SER A 5 10.22 25.09 8.84
CA SER A 5 11.45 24.31 9.04
C SER A 5 11.15 22.91 9.58
N LEU A 6 10.17 22.78 10.49
CA LEU A 6 9.69 21.49 10.99
C LEU A 6 9.01 20.66 9.88
N LYS A 7 8.19 21.29 9.04
CA LYS A 7 7.54 20.62 7.89
C LYS A 7 8.56 20.11 6.89
N ILE A 8 9.59 20.88 6.57
CA ILE A 8 10.66 20.46 5.64
C ILE A 8 11.43 19.27 6.21
N HIS A 9 11.80 19.33 7.49
CA HIS A 9 12.53 18.25 8.14
C HIS A 9 11.74 16.93 8.14
N SER A 10 10.46 16.99 8.53
CA SER A 10 9.56 15.83 8.52
C SER A 10 9.38 15.23 7.12
N ARG A 11 9.31 16.07 6.08
CA ARG A 11 9.22 15.62 4.68
C ARG A 11 10.51 14.91 4.23
N LEU A 12 11.68 15.44 4.60
CA LEU A 12 12.97 14.83 4.26
C LEU A 12 13.15 13.48 4.95
N GLU A 13 12.82 13.37 6.23
CA GLU A 13 12.85 12.10 6.96
C GLU A 13 11.92 11.07 6.34
N SER A 14 10.69 11.47 6.01
CA SER A 14 9.72 10.59 5.34
C SER A 14 10.24 10.11 3.98
N ALA A 15 10.83 11.00 3.19
CA ALA A 15 11.40 10.66 1.89
C ALA A 15 12.59 9.68 2.02
N GLN A 16 13.44 9.86 3.04
CA GLN A 16 14.55 8.94 3.33
C GLN A 16 14.03 7.56 3.76
N GLN A 17 13.03 7.51 4.64
CA GLN A 17 12.40 6.25 5.06
C GLN A 17 11.79 5.50 3.87
N ILE A 18 11.09 6.20 2.97
CA ILE A 18 10.52 5.59 1.76
C ILE A 18 11.62 5.05 0.83
N ARG A 19 12.71 5.81 0.66
CA ARG A 19 13.88 5.34 -0.13
C ARG A 19 14.51 4.10 0.49
N ALA A 20 14.69 4.08 1.81
CA ALA A 20 15.19 2.91 2.53
C ALA A 20 14.23 1.71 2.45
N ALA A 21 12.93 1.98 2.33
CA ALA A 21 11.90 0.97 2.12
C ALA A 21 11.81 0.46 0.68
N ARG A 22 12.58 0.97 -0.29
CA ARG A 22 12.51 0.43 -1.66
C ARG A 22 12.92 -1.04 -1.71
N VAL A 23 12.16 -1.80 -2.50
CA VAL A 23 12.47 -3.21 -2.80
C VAL A 23 13.28 -3.24 -4.10
N PRO A 24 14.53 -3.73 -4.09
CA PRO A 24 15.37 -3.71 -5.29
C PRO A 24 14.87 -4.67 -6.37
N GLY A 25 14.94 -4.24 -7.63
CA GLY A 25 14.64 -5.09 -8.79
C GLY A 25 13.19 -5.56 -8.88
N VAL A 26 12.22 -4.73 -8.49
CA VAL A 26 10.80 -5.00 -8.74
C VAL A 26 10.51 -4.81 -10.23
N ARG A 27 9.99 -5.85 -10.89
CA ARG A 27 9.51 -5.82 -12.28
C ARG A 27 8.02 -6.14 -12.39
N THR A 28 7.46 -6.75 -11.36
CA THR A 28 6.04 -7.11 -11.29
C THR A 28 5.46 -6.74 -9.92
N ALA A 29 4.38 -5.97 -9.93
CA ALA A 29 3.66 -5.58 -8.73
C ALA A 29 2.20 -6.04 -8.81
N LEU A 30 1.71 -6.68 -7.76
CA LEU A 30 0.32 -7.07 -7.61
C LEU A 30 -0.32 -6.27 -6.48
N VAL A 31 -1.37 -5.52 -6.81
CA VAL A 31 -2.11 -4.69 -5.86
C VAL A 31 -3.44 -5.37 -5.56
N VAL A 32 -3.76 -5.57 -4.28
CA VAL A 32 -5.01 -6.19 -3.83
C VAL A 32 -5.92 -5.11 -3.28
N LEU A 33 -7.10 -5.00 -3.89
CA LEU A 33 -8.05 -3.93 -3.74
C LEU A 33 -9.39 -4.45 -3.24
N SER A 34 -10.02 -3.69 -2.37
CA SER A 34 -11.41 -3.90 -1.97
C SER A 34 -12.37 -3.20 -2.90
N SER A 35 -13.52 -3.83 -3.15
CA SER A 35 -14.60 -3.23 -3.94
C SER A 35 -15.40 -2.16 -3.18
N ARG A 36 -15.18 -1.99 -1.86
CA ARG A 36 -16.04 -1.13 -1.04
C ARG A 36 -15.58 0.31 -0.93
N TYR A 37 -14.27 0.55 -0.80
CA TYR A 37 -13.72 1.89 -0.58
C TYR A 37 -12.32 1.97 -1.16
N MET A 38 -12.12 2.88 -2.12
CA MET A 38 -10.82 3.17 -2.71
C MET A 38 -10.62 4.67 -2.74
N ALA A 39 -9.62 5.16 -2.01
CA ALA A 39 -9.26 6.58 -2.04
C ALA A 39 -8.52 6.96 -3.34
N ASN A 40 -7.67 6.06 -3.84
CA ASN A 40 -6.98 6.23 -5.13
C ASN A 40 -7.63 5.35 -6.19
N ASP A 41 -7.84 5.86 -7.40
CA ASP A 41 -8.25 5.02 -8.53
C ASP A 41 -7.09 4.14 -9.03
N LEU A 42 -7.42 3.13 -9.85
CA LEU A 42 -6.45 2.15 -10.35
C LEU A 42 -5.37 2.79 -11.24
N GLY A 43 -5.72 3.86 -11.99
CA GLY A 43 -4.79 4.60 -12.84
C GLY A 43 -3.76 5.35 -12.00
N SER A 44 -4.21 6.07 -10.98
CA SER A 44 -3.34 6.77 -10.04
C SER A 44 -2.39 5.82 -9.32
N LEU A 45 -2.89 4.68 -8.81
CA LEU A 45 -2.05 3.66 -8.18
C LEU A 45 -0.99 3.10 -9.13
N ARG A 46 -1.38 2.81 -10.37
CA ARG A 46 -0.46 2.33 -11.40
C ARG A 46 0.64 3.36 -11.66
N GLN A 47 0.28 4.63 -11.82
CA GLN A 47 1.24 5.71 -12.06
C GLN A 47 2.22 5.87 -10.89
N SER A 48 1.74 5.87 -9.64
CA SER A 48 2.61 5.97 -8.46
C SER A 48 3.58 4.79 -8.36
N ILE A 49 3.11 3.56 -8.60
CA ILE A 49 3.95 2.36 -8.57
C ILE A 49 5.00 2.41 -9.69
N SER A 50 4.60 2.73 -10.93
CA SER A 50 5.52 2.83 -12.06
C SER A 50 6.56 3.95 -11.91
N ALA A 51 6.19 5.05 -11.24
CA ALA A 51 7.15 6.12 -10.90
C ALA A 51 8.15 5.66 -9.82
N ALA A 52 7.71 4.87 -8.84
CA ALA A 52 8.56 4.33 -7.80
C ALA A 52 9.48 3.21 -8.30
N TYR A 53 8.95 2.36 -9.17
CA TYR A 53 9.60 1.19 -9.74
C TYR A 53 9.48 1.25 -11.27
N PRO A 54 10.43 1.91 -11.95
CA PRO A 54 10.43 1.99 -13.41
C PRO A 54 10.34 0.60 -14.03
N GLU A 55 9.67 0.50 -15.18
CA GLU A 55 9.47 -0.75 -15.94
C GLU A 55 8.63 -1.84 -15.23
N THR A 56 8.03 -1.52 -14.08
CA THR A 56 7.19 -2.49 -13.37
C THR A 56 5.85 -2.68 -14.07
N ALA A 57 5.52 -3.93 -14.39
CA ALA A 57 4.17 -4.34 -14.76
C ALA A 57 3.27 -4.40 -13.52
N VAL A 58 2.18 -3.63 -13.54
CA VAL A 58 1.24 -3.52 -12.42
C VAL A 58 -0.04 -4.30 -12.71
N PHE A 59 -0.37 -5.21 -11.80
CA PHE A 59 -1.56 -6.05 -11.83
C PHE A 59 -2.45 -5.75 -10.63
N PHE A 60 -3.75 -5.99 -10.79
CA PHE A 60 -4.75 -5.67 -9.78
C PHE A 60 -5.62 -6.89 -9.49
N PHE A 61 -5.83 -7.17 -8.21
CA PHE A 61 -6.72 -8.20 -7.70
C PHE A 61 -7.82 -7.58 -6.86
N SER A 62 -9.01 -8.16 -6.90
CA SER A 62 -10.03 -7.94 -5.88
C SER A 62 -9.71 -8.73 -4.61
N THR A 63 -10.33 -8.36 -3.49
CA THR A 63 -10.34 -9.16 -2.25
C THR A 63 -10.93 -10.56 -2.40
N SER A 64 -11.72 -10.82 -3.45
CA SER A 64 -12.18 -12.16 -3.80
C SER A 64 -11.13 -13.01 -4.53
N GLY A 65 -9.99 -12.42 -4.90
CA GLY A 65 -8.91 -13.09 -5.62
C GLY A 65 -9.12 -13.17 -7.13
N ALA A 66 -9.99 -12.32 -7.68
CA ALA A 66 -10.21 -12.21 -9.12
C ALA A 66 -9.33 -11.11 -9.73
N PRO A 67 -8.73 -11.34 -10.92
CA PRO A 67 -8.00 -10.31 -11.63
C PRO A 67 -8.93 -9.17 -12.07
N LEU A 68 -8.47 -7.94 -11.89
CA LEU A 68 -9.11 -6.73 -12.41
C LEU A 68 -8.33 -6.33 -13.68
N GLY A 69 -8.79 -6.87 -14.82
CA GLY A 69 -8.11 -6.72 -16.11
C GLY A 69 -7.15 -7.87 -16.39
N VAL A 70 -5.87 -7.56 -16.63
CA VAL A 70 -4.86 -8.56 -16.98
C VAL A 70 -4.51 -9.44 -15.78
N SER A 71 -4.47 -10.75 -16.00
CA SER A 71 -4.06 -11.71 -14.96
C SER A 71 -2.57 -11.57 -14.63
N PRO A 72 -2.18 -11.57 -13.34
CA PRO A 72 -0.79 -11.55 -12.95
C PRO A 72 -0.09 -12.88 -13.26
N PRO A 73 1.24 -12.86 -13.40
CA PRO A 73 2.05 -14.07 -13.45
C PRO A 73 1.93 -14.87 -12.13
N GLN A 74 2.36 -16.14 -12.18
CA GLN A 74 2.34 -17.02 -10.99
C GLN A 74 3.26 -16.54 -9.86
N ARG A 75 4.34 -15.83 -10.20
CA ARG A 75 5.26 -15.20 -9.25
C ARG A 75 5.34 -13.71 -9.54
N VAL A 76 5.30 -12.92 -8.49
CA VAL A 76 5.41 -11.45 -8.54
C VAL A 76 6.49 -10.98 -7.58
N ASP A 77 7.11 -9.85 -7.89
CA ASP A 77 8.17 -9.29 -7.06
C ASP A 77 7.63 -8.61 -5.81
N LEU A 78 6.50 -7.91 -5.96
CA LEU A 78 5.89 -7.09 -4.92
C LEU A 78 4.38 -7.34 -4.84
N VAL A 79 3.87 -7.65 -3.65
CA VAL A 79 2.44 -7.57 -3.33
C VAL A 79 2.18 -6.37 -2.44
N ILE A 80 1.13 -5.62 -2.75
CA ILE A 80 0.61 -4.51 -1.96
C ILE A 80 -0.84 -4.82 -1.63
N ASP A 81 -1.13 -5.15 -0.37
CA ASP A 81 -2.46 -5.56 0.06
C ASP A 81 -3.14 -4.50 0.93
N PHE A 82 -4.12 -3.81 0.36
CA PHE A 82 -4.93 -2.82 1.07
C PHE A 82 -6.14 -3.41 1.80
N THR A 83 -6.32 -4.73 1.81
CA THR A 83 -7.49 -5.36 2.38
C THR A 83 -7.63 -5.01 3.88
N GLY A 84 -8.67 -4.25 4.21
CA GLY A 84 -8.97 -3.76 5.54
C GLY A 84 -9.79 -4.68 6.44
N PRO A 85 -9.90 -4.34 7.74
CA PRO A 85 -10.78 -5.01 8.68
C PRO A 85 -12.24 -4.91 8.21
N GLY A 86 -13.00 -6.00 8.37
CA GLY A 86 -14.40 -6.09 7.92
C GLY A 86 -14.58 -6.34 6.42
N GLN A 87 -13.51 -6.31 5.61
CA GLN A 87 -13.58 -6.70 4.21
C GLN A 87 -13.49 -8.22 4.08
N ARG A 88 -14.48 -8.82 3.41
CA ARG A 88 -14.48 -10.26 3.16
C ARG A 88 -13.35 -10.60 2.18
N GLN A 89 -12.40 -11.38 2.66
CA GLN A 89 -11.34 -11.98 1.87
C GLN A 89 -11.40 -13.49 2.08
N SER A 90 -11.16 -14.26 1.03
CA SER A 90 -11.03 -15.71 1.17
C SER A 90 -9.93 -16.04 2.17
N PHE A 91 -10.20 -16.96 3.10
CA PHE A 91 -9.27 -17.33 4.19
C PHE A 91 -7.86 -17.70 3.69
N LEU A 92 -7.78 -18.30 2.50
CA LEU A 92 -6.53 -18.74 1.88
C LEU A 92 -5.84 -17.68 1.01
N LEU A 93 -6.47 -16.54 0.74
CA LEU A 93 -5.92 -15.54 -0.17
C LEU A 93 -4.61 -14.93 0.36
N PRO A 94 -4.47 -14.53 1.64
CA PRO A 94 -3.19 -14.05 2.17
C PRO A 94 -2.05 -15.06 2.00
N VAL A 95 -2.34 -16.35 2.22
CA VAL A 95 -1.36 -17.44 2.04
C VAL A 95 -0.96 -17.56 0.57
N ARG A 96 -1.93 -17.50 -0.35
CA ARG A 96 -1.68 -17.55 -1.80
C ARG A 96 -0.86 -16.34 -2.25
N LEU A 97 -1.24 -15.13 -1.84
CA LEU A 97 -0.53 -13.90 -2.16
C LEU A 97 0.92 -13.96 -1.69
N ARG A 98 1.17 -14.42 -0.45
CA ARG A 98 2.52 -14.60 0.06
C ARG A 98 3.32 -15.62 -0.76
N ARG A 99 2.70 -16.74 -1.16
CA ARG A 99 3.37 -17.73 -2.02
C ARG A 99 3.71 -17.17 -3.40
N MET A 100 2.92 -16.24 -3.93
CA MET A 100 3.21 -15.61 -5.22
C MET A 100 4.30 -14.56 -5.11
N ALA A 101 4.42 -13.89 -3.96
CA ALA A 101 5.26 -12.70 -3.80
C ALA A 101 6.69 -13.01 -3.31
N ARG A 102 7.69 -12.38 -3.94
CA ARG A 102 9.02 -12.24 -3.34
C ARG A 102 8.95 -11.36 -2.09
N PHE A 103 8.27 -10.22 -2.21
CA PHE A 103 8.07 -9.26 -1.13
C PHE A 103 6.58 -8.89 -0.99
N ALA A 104 6.08 -8.80 0.24
CA ALA A 104 4.70 -8.46 0.52
C ALA A 104 4.58 -7.34 1.56
N ALA A 105 3.86 -6.29 1.20
CA ALA A 105 3.48 -5.19 2.08
C ALA A 105 1.95 -5.15 2.22
N GLY A 106 1.44 -4.80 3.40
CA GLY A 106 0.00 -4.71 3.57
C GLY A 106 -0.48 -4.08 4.87
N ARG A 107 -1.80 -4.13 5.05
CA ARG A 107 -2.52 -3.63 6.23
C ARG A 107 -2.76 -4.74 7.26
N ALA A 108 -2.66 -4.39 8.54
CA ALA A 108 -2.99 -5.30 9.63
C ALA A 108 -4.52 -5.53 9.70
N ALA A 109 -5.01 -6.61 9.10
CA ALA A 109 -6.40 -7.05 9.27
C ALA A 109 -6.46 -8.46 9.88
N GLY A 110 -6.86 -8.52 11.14
CA GLY A 110 -6.89 -9.77 11.92
C GLY A 110 -5.50 -10.23 12.41
N PHE A 111 -5.50 -11.20 13.32
CA PHE A 111 -4.28 -11.65 14.02
C PHE A 111 -3.30 -12.44 13.13
N PHE A 112 -3.81 -13.13 12.10
CA PHE A 112 -3.01 -14.07 11.31
C PHE A 112 -2.22 -13.41 10.17
N ARG A 113 -2.63 -12.23 9.71
CA ARG A 113 -1.96 -11.56 8.59
C ARG A 113 -0.53 -11.16 8.91
N ARG A 114 -0.22 -10.90 10.18
CA ARG A 114 1.14 -10.54 10.63
C ARG A 114 2.25 -11.52 10.20
N LYS A 115 1.91 -12.78 9.97
CA LYS A 115 2.87 -13.83 9.61
C LYS A 115 3.12 -13.93 8.10
N PHE A 116 2.33 -13.25 7.27
CA PHE A 116 2.34 -13.44 5.81
C PHE A 116 2.91 -12.26 5.02
N TYR A 117 3.16 -11.11 5.65
CA TYR A 117 3.74 -9.96 4.96
C TYR A 117 5.08 -9.61 5.58
N ASP A 118 6.01 -9.18 4.73
CA ASP A 118 7.33 -8.72 5.14
C ASP A 118 7.26 -7.35 5.83
N ARG A 119 6.29 -6.51 5.44
CA ARG A 119 6.00 -5.23 6.09
C ARG A 119 4.51 -5.00 6.26
N ILE A 120 4.13 -4.50 7.42
CA ILE A 120 2.73 -4.30 7.78
C ILE A 120 2.53 -2.94 8.40
N PHE A 121 1.51 -2.25 7.93
CA PHE A 121 0.99 -1.07 8.58
C PHE A 121 -0.12 -1.48 9.56
N ASP A 122 0.04 -1.13 10.84
CA ASP A 122 -0.95 -1.37 11.88
C ASP A 122 -1.57 -0.05 12.36
N GLU A 123 -2.79 0.19 11.90
CA GLU A 123 -3.58 1.38 12.25
C GLU A 123 -3.79 1.53 13.75
N LYS A 124 -3.88 0.44 14.51
CA LYS A 124 -4.14 0.51 15.97
C LYS A 124 -2.97 1.13 16.73
N THR A 125 -1.78 1.07 16.14
CA THR A 125 -0.55 1.61 16.72
C THR A 125 -0.16 2.96 16.11
N ALA A 126 -0.85 3.39 15.06
CA ALA A 126 -0.55 4.63 14.37
C ALA A 126 -1.12 5.83 15.13
N GLN A 127 -0.34 6.91 15.20
CA GLN A 127 -0.80 8.19 15.73
C GLN A 127 -1.44 9.03 14.61
N GLY A 128 -2.47 9.81 14.95
CA GLY A 128 -3.13 10.72 14.01
C GLY A 128 -3.95 10.01 12.93
N VAL A 129 -4.59 8.90 13.29
CA VAL A 129 -5.50 8.19 12.38
C VAL A 129 -6.80 8.99 12.23
N PRO A 130 -7.20 9.38 11.01
CA PRO A 130 -8.45 10.13 10.80
C PRO A 130 -9.68 9.33 11.26
N SER A 131 -10.69 10.04 11.77
CA SER A 131 -11.98 9.44 12.15
C SER A 131 -12.92 9.25 10.96
N GLU A 132 -12.80 10.10 9.93
CA GLU A 132 -13.62 9.99 8.72
C GLU A 132 -13.17 8.83 7.83
N LEU A 133 -14.14 8.06 7.31
CA LEU A 133 -13.86 6.78 6.65
C LEU A 133 -13.04 6.94 5.35
N LEU A 134 -13.33 7.96 4.55
CA LEU A 134 -12.62 8.21 3.29
C LEU A 134 -11.18 8.69 3.55
N GLU A 135 -11.02 9.61 4.50
CA GLU A 135 -9.71 10.11 4.93
C GLU A 135 -8.87 9.00 5.58
N LEU A 136 -9.50 8.13 6.37
CA LEU A 136 -8.89 6.95 6.94
C LEU A 136 -8.35 6.03 5.84
N GLU A 137 -9.16 5.71 4.83
CA GLU A 137 -8.70 4.84 3.73
C GLU A 137 -7.59 5.51 2.91
N ALA A 138 -7.65 6.82 2.66
CA ALA A 138 -6.57 7.57 2.00
C ALA A 138 -5.26 7.53 2.82
N TYR A 139 -5.36 7.77 4.12
CA TYR A 139 -4.25 7.71 5.07
C TYR A 139 -3.62 6.30 5.08
N VAL A 140 -4.44 5.26 5.22
CA VAL A 140 -3.99 3.87 5.26
C VAL A 140 -3.32 3.46 3.94
N GLN A 141 -3.93 3.77 2.80
CA GLN A 141 -3.33 3.46 1.49
C GLN A 141 -1.97 4.14 1.34
N THR A 142 -1.87 5.42 1.73
CA THR A 142 -0.61 6.17 1.71
C THR A 142 0.45 5.50 2.57
N ARG A 143 0.11 5.07 3.78
CA ARG A 143 1.06 4.40 4.68
C ARG A 143 1.48 3.02 4.17
N VAL A 144 0.55 2.23 3.63
CA VAL A 144 0.86 0.92 3.03
C VAL A 144 1.76 1.07 1.79
N LEU A 145 1.54 2.10 0.97
CA LEU A 145 2.42 2.43 -0.16
C LEU A 145 3.81 2.86 0.30
N ALA A 146 3.89 3.68 1.35
CA ALA A 146 5.16 4.13 1.91
C ALA A 146 6.03 2.95 2.42
N ILE A 147 5.44 1.99 3.16
CA ILE A 147 6.17 0.80 3.60
C ILE A 147 6.53 -0.14 2.43
N ALA A 148 5.85 -0.02 1.29
CA ALA A 148 6.21 -0.69 0.04
C ALA A 148 7.25 0.10 -0.78
N GLY A 149 7.79 1.20 -0.27
CA GLY A 149 8.80 2.03 -0.93
C GLY A 149 8.25 2.93 -2.05
N ILE A 150 6.94 3.18 -2.06
CA ILE A 150 6.26 3.98 -3.06
C ILE A 150 5.93 5.35 -2.46
N PRO A 151 6.53 6.44 -2.96
CA PRO A 151 6.15 7.78 -2.55
C PRO A 151 4.75 8.10 -3.09
N VAL A 152 3.88 8.58 -2.22
CA VAL A 152 2.61 9.18 -2.59
C VAL A 152 2.73 10.64 -2.26
N ALA A 153 2.55 11.52 -3.23
CA ALA A 153 2.41 12.94 -2.94
C ALA A 153 1.16 13.09 -2.06
N GLN A 154 1.32 13.65 -0.86
CA GLN A 154 0.16 14.13 -0.11
C GLN A 154 -0.47 15.21 -0.97
N SER A 155 -1.57 14.88 -1.66
CA SER A 155 -2.50 15.88 -2.19
C SER A 155 -2.80 16.80 -1.01
N GLY A 156 -2.57 18.10 -1.20
CA GLY A 156 -2.29 19.06 -0.12
C GLY A 156 -3.26 19.03 1.07
N ASP A 157 -2.74 19.48 2.22
CA ASP A 157 -3.52 19.90 3.38
C ASP A 157 -4.80 20.59 2.89
N PRO A 158 -6.01 20.13 3.27
CA PRO A 158 -7.18 21.00 3.20
C PRO A 158 -6.97 22.08 4.26
N THR A 159 -6.24 23.13 3.90
CA THR A 159 -6.32 24.40 4.61
C THR A 159 -7.73 24.95 4.40
N THR A 160 -8.59 24.74 5.39
CA THR A 160 -9.70 25.61 5.76
C THR A 160 -9.94 25.48 7.25
#